data_AF-A0A935UXV1-F1
#
_entry.id   AF-A0A935UXV1-F1
#
_cell.length_a   1.000
_cell.length_b   1.000
_cell.length_c   1.000
_cell.angle_alpha   90.00
_cell.angle_beta   90.00
_cell.angle_gamma   90.00
#
_symmetry.space_group_name_H-M   'P 1'
#
loop_
_entity.id
_entity.type
_entity.pdbx_description
1 polymer ?
#
loop_
_entity_poly.entity_id
_entity_poly.type
_entity_poly.pdbx_seq_one_letter_code
_entity_poly.pdbx_strand_id
1 'polypeptide(L)'
;MPLLNELARREDWQGLHTEAIRVRFHGALSPETLAEVDYLDAVAIRELGDPQRSLAEMERLRSTPGPVGELAELAIAEAWVGILPRQGVGMYQGYLTTRPDGLYRDWAAYQATVGLAQDGYFSMALTQAEATGLTLSPDATLMLSDPGRFKRPLVAAALSGGLPGAGQLYARQPQEALSALTVNALFATGMILAARERQWTALGVAGFFGVGFYFGNIYGAADAAIRHNRALRDDVVRSLDPLAPPPPSLPERVPPAPLPR
;
A
#
# COMPACT_ATOMS: atom_id res chain seq x y z
N MET A 1 7.05 -0.45 33.97
CA MET A 1 6.82 0.41 32.79
C MET A 1 8.08 1.01 32.19
N PRO A 2 8.97 1.72 32.91
CA PRO A 2 10.13 2.36 32.27
C PRO A 2 11.05 1.40 31.51
N LEU A 3 11.31 0.21 32.08
CA LEU A 3 12.12 -0.82 31.43
C LEU A 3 11.44 -1.40 30.18
N LEU A 4 10.14 -1.67 30.21
CA LEU A 4 9.40 -2.17 29.03
C LEU A 4 9.43 -1.17 27.89
N ASN A 5 9.19 0.12 28.18
CA ASN A 5 9.26 1.17 27.16
C ASN A 5 10.68 1.30 26.58
N GLU A 6 11.71 1.15 27.42
CA GLU A 6 13.09 1.17 26.95
C GLU A 6 13.42 -0.03 26.04
N LEU A 7 12.97 -1.23 26.41
CA LEU A 7 13.14 -2.44 25.60
C LEU A 7 12.42 -2.30 24.25
N ALA A 8 11.20 -1.77 24.25
CA ALA A 8 10.45 -1.48 23.03
C ALA A 8 11.17 -0.46 22.13
N ARG A 9 11.72 0.62 22.71
CA ARG A 9 12.49 1.62 21.94
C ARG A 9 13.79 1.08 21.34
N ARG A 10 14.40 0.08 21.99
CA ARG A 10 15.61 -0.60 21.51
C ARG A 10 15.32 -1.77 20.58
N GLU A 11 14.04 -2.05 20.30
CA GLU A 11 13.60 -3.20 19.51
C GLU A 11 14.11 -4.54 20.09
N ASP A 12 14.32 -4.61 21.41
CA ASP A 12 14.67 -5.85 22.11
C ASP A 12 13.38 -6.63 22.40
N TRP A 13 12.80 -7.22 21.36
CA TRP A 13 11.50 -7.91 21.42
C TRP A 13 11.52 -9.14 22.33
N GLN A 14 12.63 -9.88 22.35
CA GLN A 14 12.80 -11.04 23.22
C GLN A 14 12.89 -10.61 24.69
N GLY A 15 13.65 -9.55 24.98
CA GLY A 15 13.74 -8.95 26.31
C GLY A 15 12.39 -8.38 26.74
N LEU A 16 11.68 -7.68 25.85
CA LEU A 16 10.37 -7.09 26.10
C LEU A 16 9.34 -8.16 26.46
N HIS A 17 9.24 -9.24 25.67
CA HIS A 17 8.35 -10.36 25.94
C HIS A 17 8.63 -11.01 27.31
N THR A 18 9.91 -11.27 27.59
CA THR A 18 10.35 -11.89 28.86
C THR A 18 10.02 -11.00 30.05
N GLU A 19 10.26 -9.70 29.94
CA GLU A 19 10.00 -8.75 31.01
C GLU A 19 8.51 -8.50 31.21
N ALA A 20 7.71 -8.49 30.13
CA ALA A 20 6.27 -8.36 30.21
C ALA A 20 5.65 -9.54 31.00
N ILE A 21 6.09 -10.77 30.70
CA ILE A 21 5.72 -11.96 31.48
C ILE A 21 6.11 -11.80 32.95
N ARG A 22 7.35 -11.38 33.24
CA ARG A 22 7.83 -11.20 34.62
C ARG A 22 6.95 -10.22 35.40
N VAL A 23 6.71 -9.04 34.81
CA VAL A 23 5.92 -7.95 35.40
C VAL A 23 4.47 -8.39 35.63
N ARG A 24 3.87 -9.14 34.71
CA ARG A 24 2.52 -9.70 34.81
C ARG A 24 2.37 -10.64 36.03
N PHE A 25 3.37 -11.48 36.30
CA PHE A 25 3.29 -12.48 37.38
C PHE A 25 3.69 -11.97 38.77
N HIS A 26 4.49 -10.90 38.86
CA HIS A 26 5.10 -10.47 40.13
C HIS A 26 4.56 -9.14 40.67
N GLY A 27 3.70 -8.44 39.92
CA GLY A 27 3.19 -7.13 40.29
C GLY A 27 1.70 -7.12 40.63
N ALA A 28 1.32 -6.46 41.72
CA ALA A 28 -0.05 -5.95 41.88
C ALA A 28 -0.22 -4.72 40.97
N LEU A 29 -0.55 -4.95 39.71
CA LEU A 29 -0.72 -3.90 38.69
C LEU A 29 -2.17 -3.38 38.71
N SER A 30 -2.34 -2.08 38.43
CA SER A 30 -3.66 -1.57 38.09
C SER A 30 -4.14 -2.20 36.77
N PRO A 31 -5.46 -2.33 36.54
CA PRO A 31 -5.99 -2.87 35.27
C PRO A 31 -5.46 -2.13 34.04
N GLU A 32 -5.29 -0.82 34.12
CA GLU A 32 -4.69 0.01 33.07
C GLU A 32 -3.23 -0.34 32.80
N THR A 33 -2.41 -0.46 33.85
CA THR A 33 -1.00 -0.83 33.69
C THR A 33 -0.86 -2.26 33.17
N LEU A 34 -1.74 -3.17 33.57
CA LEU A 34 -1.77 -4.53 33.02
C LEU A 34 -2.11 -4.52 31.52
N ALA A 35 -3.06 -3.69 31.08
CA ALA A 35 -3.39 -3.58 29.66
C ALA A 35 -2.25 -2.99 28.83
N GLU A 36 -1.49 -2.01 29.37
CA GLU A 36 -0.28 -1.49 28.72
C GLU A 36 0.80 -2.58 28.58
N VAL A 37 1.02 -3.39 29.62
CA VAL A 37 1.96 -4.52 29.58
C VAL A 37 1.51 -5.54 28.54
N ASP A 38 0.23 -5.91 28.54
CA ASP A 38 -0.34 -6.88 27.59
C ASP A 38 -0.25 -6.37 26.14
N TYR A 39 -0.44 -5.07 25.91
CA TYR A 39 -0.25 -4.47 24.58
C TYR A 39 1.20 -4.57 24.11
N LEU A 40 2.16 -4.17 24.95
CA LEU A 40 3.59 -4.25 24.60
C LEU A 40 4.05 -5.70 24.38
N ASP A 41 3.52 -6.64 25.16
CA ASP A 41 3.74 -8.08 24.98
C ASP A 41 3.20 -8.55 23.62
N ALA A 42 1.98 -8.14 23.26
CA ALA A 42 1.38 -8.47 21.96
C ALA A 42 2.17 -7.90 20.78
N VAL A 43 2.72 -6.69 20.90
CA VAL A 43 3.64 -6.12 19.90
C VAL A 43 4.91 -6.97 19.81
N ALA A 44 5.54 -7.31 20.94
CA ALA A 44 6.74 -8.16 20.94
C ALA A 44 6.50 -9.52 20.27
N ILE A 45 5.38 -10.17 20.57
CA ILE A 45 4.98 -11.46 19.97
C ILE A 45 4.85 -11.35 18.44
N ARG A 46 4.32 -10.23 17.92
CA ARG A 46 4.23 -9.98 16.48
C ARG A 46 5.62 -9.95 15.85
N GLU A 47 6.52 -9.16 16.40
CA GLU A 47 7.88 -8.97 15.88
C GLU A 47 8.74 -10.23 16.02
N LEU A 48 8.43 -11.11 16.98
CA LEU A 48 9.05 -12.43 17.12
C LEU A 48 8.50 -13.47 16.13
N GLY A 49 7.57 -13.09 15.24
CA GLY A 49 7.09 -13.94 14.15
C GLY A 49 5.82 -14.74 14.47
N ASP A 50 5.06 -14.37 15.50
CA ASP A 50 3.74 -14.97 15.82
C ASP A 50 2.60 -13.94 15.68
N PRO A 51 2.29 -13.50 14.45
CA PRO A 51 1.27 -12.48 14.22
C PRO A 51 -0.15 -12.96 14.56
N GLN A 52 -0.41 -14.28 14.54
CA GLN A 52 -1.74 -14.82 14.88
C GLN A 52 -2.02 -14.67 16.38
N ARG A 53 -1.05 -15.02 17.23
CA ARG A 53 -1.18 -14.82 18.66
C ARG A 53 -1.24 -13.35 19.03
N SER A 54 -0.41 -12.52 18.41
CA SER A 54 -0.47 -11.07 18.57
C SER A 54 -1.86 -10.53 18.25
N LEU A 55 -2.44 -10.91 17.11
CA LEU A 55 -3.78 -10.47 16.71
C LEU A 55 -4.87 -10.89 17.71
N ALA A 56 -4.80 -12.14 18.22
CA ALA A 56 -5.74 -12.61 19.24
C ALA A 56 -5.67 -11.78 20.53
N GLU A 57 -4.47 -11.37 20.95
CA GLU A 57 -4.28 -10.47 22.09
C GLU A 57 -4.80 -9.06 21.79
N MET A 58 -4.56 -8.53 20.59
CA MET A 58 -5.10 -7.22 20.18
C MET A 58 -6.64 -7.23 20.17
N GLU A 59 -7.28 -8.31 19.69
CA GLU A 59 -8.74 -8.44 19.73
C GLU A 59 -9.30 -8.40 21.16
N ARG A 60 -8.60 -9.02 22.11
CA ARG A 60 -8.92 -8.97 23.54
C ARG A 60 -8.76 -7.55 24.10
N LEU A 61 -7.71 -6.85 23.70
CA LEU A 61 -7.38 -5.51 24.18
C LEU A 61 -8.24 -4.40 23.57
N ARG A 62 -8.83 -4.61 22.39
CA ARG A 62 -9.64 -3.60 21.67
C ARG A 62 -10.77 -2.99 22.50
N SER A 63 -11.37 -3.74 23.41
CA SER A 63 -12.44 -3.23 24.30
C SER A 63 -11.92 -2.45 25.52
N THR A 64 -10.61 -2.38 25.71
CA THR A 64 -10.00 -1.65 26.84
C THR A 64 -10.21 -0.15 26.64
N PRO A 65 -10.73 0.59 27.64
CA PRO A 65 -10.83 2.04 27.54
C PRO A 65 -9.47 2.72 27.39
N GLY A 66 -9.44 3.85 26.68
CA GLY A 66 -8.26 4.70 26.56
C GLY A 66 -7.25 4.22 25.51
N PRO A 67 -5.98 4.66 25.61
CA PRO A 67 -4.99 4.51 24.55
C PRO A 67 -4.74 3.06 24.11
N VAL A 68 -4.75 2.11 25.04
CA VAL A 68 -4.49 0.69 24.73
C VAL A 68 -5.55 0.11 23.78
N GLY A 69 -6.83 0.39 23.99
CA GLY A 69 -7.88 -0.12 23.12
C GLY A 69 -7.83 0.51 21.73
N GLU A 70 -7.54 1.80 21.65
CA GLU A 70 -7.35 2.50 20.37
C GLU A 70 -6.14 1.94 19.60
N LEU A 71 -5.00 1.74 20.28
CA LEU A 71 -3.82 1.13 19.66
C LEU A 71 -4.10 -0.29 19.16
N ALA A 72 -4.79 -1.11 19.95
CA ALA A 72 -5.16 -2.46 19.56
C ALA A 72 -6.09 -2.46 18.33
N GLU A 73 -7.06 -1.54 18.28
CA GLU A 73 -7.94 -1.38 17.12
C GLU A 73 -7.17 -1.01 15.83
N LEU A 74 -6.20 -0.11 15.94
CA LEU A 74 -5.36 0.30 14.80
C LEU A 74 -4.39 -0.80 14.38
N ALA A 75 -3.82 -1.56 15.33
CA ALA A 75 -2.97 -2.71 15.03
C ALA A 75 -3.74 -3.82 14.29
N ILE A 76 -5.01 -4.05 14.67
CA ILE A 76 -5.90 -4.96 13.94
C ILE A 76 -6.15 -4.42 12.52
N ALA A 77 -6.46 -3.13 12.37
CA ALA A 77 -6.69 -2.52 11.06
C ALA A 77 -5.47 -2.67 10.15
N GLU A 78 -4.26 -2.42 10.67
CA GLU A 78 -2.98 -2.59 9.97
C GLU A 78 -2.77 -4.05 9.52
N ALA A 79 -3.03 -5.02 10.40
CA ALA A 79 -2.94 -6.44 10.05
C ALA A 79 -3.89 -6.80 8.89
N TRP A 80 -5.11 -6.24 8.89
CA TRP A 80 -6.06 -6.42 7.80
C TRP A 80 -5.65 -5.72 6.50
N VAL A 81 -4.94 -4.58 6.56
CA VAL A 81 -4.42 -3.94 5.34
C VAL A 81 -3.50 -4.88 4.55
N GLY A 82 -2.65 -5.64 5.25
CA GLY A 82 -1.75 -6.62 4.63
C GLY A 82 -2.47 -7.82 3.98
N ILE A 83 -3.69 -8.13 4.41
CA ILE A 83 -4.44 -9.33 3.98
C ILE A 83 -5.56 -8.96 2.99
N LEU A 84 -6.42 -8.02 3.38
CA LEU A 84 -7.53 -7.49 2.60
C LEU A 84 -7.53 -5.95 2.74
N PRO A 85 -6.80 -5.23 1.86
CA PRO A 85 -6.58 -3.79 1.96
C PRO A 85 -7.84 -2.97 2.25
N ARG A 86 -8.94 -3.24 1.53
CA ARG A 86 -10.21 -2.53 1.75
C ARG A 86 -10.85 -2.78 3.10
N GLN A 87 -10.69 -3.97 3.67
CA GLN A 87 -11.21 -4.23 5.01
C GLN A 87 -10.40 -3.44 6.05
N GLY A 88 -9.07 -3.46 5.95
CA GLY A 88 -8.20 -2.65 6.82
C GLY A 88 -8.51 -1.15 6.72
N VAL A 89 -8.65 -0.62 5.50
CA VAL A 89 -9.10 0.77 5.27
C VAL A 89 -10.46 1.03 5.90
N GLY A 90 -11.42 0.13 5.74
CA GLY A 90 -12.74 0.24 6.36
C GLY A 90 -12.68 0.26 7.89
N MET A 91 -11.71 -0.43 8.50
CA MET A 91 -11.50 -0.39 9.95
C MET A 91 -10.94 0.96 10.40
N TYR A 92 -9.99 1.55 9.66
CA TYR A 92 -9.55 2.93 9.94
C TYR A 92 -10.70 3.93 9.81
N GLN A 93 -11.55 3.80 8.78
CA GLN A 93 -12.74 4.64 8.62
C GLN A 93 -13.75 4.44 9.76
N GLY A 94 -13.93 3.20 10.23
CA GLY A 94 -14.75 2.87 11.39
C GLY A 94 -14.23 3.52 12.67
N TYR A 95 -12.91 3.48 12.88
CA TYR A 95 -12.25 4.17 13.99
C TYR A 95 -12.50 5.68 13.93
N LEU A 96 -12.29 6.33 12.77
CA LEU A 96 -12.51 7.76 12.59
C LEU A 96 -13.98 8.17 12.82
N THR A 97 -14.92 7.28 12.48
CA THR A 97 -16.36 7.53 12.67
C THR A 97 -16.76 7.40 14.14
N THR A 98 -16.21 6.40 14.83
CA THR A 98 -16.55 6.13 16.24
C THR A 98 -15.79 7.03 17.21
N ARG A 99 -14.61 7.52 16.82
CA ARG A 99 -13.70 8.34 17.62
C ARG A 99 -13.16 9.52 16.79
N PRO A 100 -14.00 10.52 16.49
CA PRO A 100 -13.60 11.67 15.69
C PRO A 100 -12.49 12.49 16.34
N ASP A 101 -12.39 12.46 17.67
CA ASP A 101 -11.36 13.14 18.48
C ASP A 101 -10.39 12.13 19.16
N GLY A 102 -10.28 10.91 18.62
CA GLY A 102 -9.41 9.86 19.16
C GLY A 102 -7.93 10.23 19.13
N LEU A 103 -7.12 9.64 20.02
CA LEU A 103 -5.71 10.02 20.22
C LEU A 103 -4.88 9.84 18.95
N TYR A 104 -5.24 8.84 18.15
CA TYR A 104 -4.52 8.44 16.92
C TYR A 104 -5.31 8.73 15.65
N ARG A 105 -6.24 9.69 15.70
CA ARG A 105 -7.08 10.13 14.57
C ARG A 105 -6.26 10.41 13.31
N ASP A 106 -5.20 11.21 13.41
CA ASP A 106 -4.45 11.64 12.24
C ASP A 106 -3.69 10.47 11.58
N TRP A 107 -3.22 9.51 12.38
CA TRP A 107 -2.64 8.26 11.87
C TRP A 107 -3.67 7.43 11.12
N ALA A 108 -4.86 7.21 11.70
CA ALA A 108 -5.93 6.48 11.03
C ALA A 108 -6.39 7.18 9.73
N ALA A 109 -6.48 8.52 9.74
CA ALA A 109 -6.81 9.33 8.57
C ALA A 109 -5.78 9.19 7.45
N TYR A 110 -4.51 9.26 7.80
CA TYR A 110 -3.39 9.05 6.88
C TYR A 110 -3.44 7.63 6.28
N GLN A 111 -3.54 6.58 7.12
CA GLN A 111 -3.55 5.19 6.65
C GLN A 111 -4.77 4.87 5.78
N ALA A 112 -5.96 5.38 6.10
CA ALA A 112 -7.15 5.23 5.26
C ALA A 112 -6.94 5.88 3.88
N THR A 113 -6.35 7.09 3.85
CA THR A 113 -6.05 7.81 2.61
C THR A 113 -5.04 7.07 1.74
N VAL A 114 -3.92 6.65 2.34
CA VAL A 114 -2.87 5.89 1.64
C VAL A 114 -3.39 4.56 1.13
N GLY A 115 -4.15 3.81 1.93
CA GLY A 115 -4.72 2.53 1.50
C GLY A 115 -5.66 2.66 0.31
N LEU A 116 -6.50 3.70 0.26
CA LEU A 116 -7.33 4.00 -0.91
C LEU A 116 -6.48 4.35 -2.15
N ALA A 117 -5.43 5.14 -1.96
CA ALA A 117 -4.54 5.52 -3.05
C ALA A 117 -3.76 4.33 -3.62
N GLN A 118 -3.25 3.43 -2.77
CA GLN A 118 -2.56 2.19 -3.15
C GLN A 118 -3.44 1.28 -4.02
N ASP A 119 -4.72 1.16 -3.67
CA ASP A 119 -5.69 0.38 -4.45
C ASP A 119 -6.13 1.07 -5.75
N GLY A 120 -5.78 2.35 -5.93
CA GLY A 120 -6.11 3.16 -7.09
C GLY A 120 -7.46 3.89 -7.01
N TYR A 121 -8.04 4.00 -5.81
CA TYR A 121 -9.27 4.77 -5.53
C TYR A 121 -8.96 6.24 -5.24
N PHE A 122 -8.29 6.92 -6.16
CA PHE A 122 -7.75 8.26 -5.90
C PHE A 122 -8.78 9.32 -5.55
N SER A 123 -9.95 9.30 -6.20
CA SER A 123 -11.04 10.21 -5.85
C SER A 123 -11.54 9.98 -4.43
N MET A 124 -11.67 8.72 -4.01
CA MET A 124 -12.04 8.39 -2.64
C MET A 124 -10.92 8.75 -1.66
N ALA A 125 -9.66 8.55 -2.03
CA ALA A 125 -8.51 8.97 -1.22
C ALA A 125 -8.50 10.49 -1.02
N LEU A 126 -8.77 11.26 -2.08
CA LEU A 126 -8.90 12.71 -2.00
C LEU A 126 -10.05 13.13 -1.08
N THR A 127 -11.24 12.57 -1.28
CA THR A 127 -12.40 12.84 -0.42
C THR A 127 -12.14 12.45 1.04
N GLN A 128 -11.44 11.34 1.29
CA GLN A 128 -11.04 10.90 2.63
C GLN A 128 -10.05 11.89 3.27
N ALA A 129 -9.04 12.35 2.53
CA ALA A 129 -8.08 13.33 3.00
C ALA A 129 -8.78 14.66 3.36
N GLU A 130 -9.65 15.15 2.47
CA GLU A 130 -10.44 16.36 2.70
C GLU A 130 -11.36 16.24 3.92
N ALA A 131 -12.10 15.13 4.04
CA ALA A 131 -13.03 14.89 5.14
C ALA A 131 -12.32 14.80 6.51
N THR A 132 -11.07 14.34 6.52
CA THR A 132 -10.27 14.23 7.74
C THR A 132 -9.42 15.48 8.02
N GLY A 133 -9.40 16.44 7.11
CA GLY A 133 -8.57 17.65 7.23
C GLY A 133 -7.08 17.39 6.99
N LEU A 134 -6.72 16.28 6.36
CA LEU A 134 -5.34 15.99 5.97
C LEU A 134 -4.90 16.97 4.88
N THR A 135 -3.98 17.87 5.20
CA THR A 135 -3.50 18.89 4.27
C THR A 135 -2.55 18.28 3.23
N LEU A 136 -3.09 18.00 2.05
CA LEU A 136 -2.33 17.47 0.93
C LEU A 136 -1.45 18.55 0.28
N SER A 137 -0.30 18.14 -0.26
CA SER A 137 0.49 19.01 -1.12
C SER A 137 -0.26 19.31 -2.43
N PRO A 138 0.04 20.43 -3.12
CA PRO A 138 -0.54 20.72 -4.43
C PRO A 138 -0.31 19.57 -5.43
N ASP A 139 0.88 18.97 -5.40
CA ASP A 139 1.23 17.84 -6.27
C ASP A 139 0.39 16.59 -5.94
N ALA A 140 0.26 16.22 -4.66
CA ALA A 140 -0.59 15.09 -4.25
C ALA A 140 -2.05 15.32 -4.66
N THR A 141 -2.54 16.55 -4.49
CA THR A 141 -3.90 16.94 -4.89
C THR A 141 -4.11 16.78 -6.40
N LEU A 142 -3.17 17.26 -7.21
CA LEU A 142 -3.21 17.13 -8.67
C LEU A 142 -3.15 15.65 -9.11
N MET A 143 -2.34 14.84 -8.43
CA MET A 143 -2.22 13.43 -8.77
C MET A 143 -3.47 12.63 -8.38
N LEU A 144 -4.10 12.96 -7.25
CA LEU A 144 -5.33 12.30 -6.81
C LEU A 144 -6.57 12.73 -7.60
N SER A 145 -6.59 13.96 -8.11
CA SER A 145 -7.74 14.55 -8.82
C SER A 145 -7.79 14.21 -10.32
N ASP A 146 -6.71 13.67 -10.92
CA ASP A 146 -6.61 13.40 -12.36
C ASP A 146 -6.66 11.89 -12.68
N PRO A 147 -7.86 11.29 -12.80
CA PRO A 147 -8.02 9.90 -13.20
C PRO A 147 -7.57 9.63 -14.66
N GLY A 148 -7.42 10.66 -15.49
CA GLY A 148 -7.03 10.54 -16.91
C GLY A 148 -5.59 10.06 -17.13
N ARG A 149 -4.79 10.07 -16.06
CA ARG A 149 -3.44 9.48 -16.06
C ARG A 149 -3.47 7.95 -16.15
N PHE A 150 -4.54 7.30 -15.68
CA PHE A 150 -4.70 5.86 -15.82
C PHE A 150 -4.94 5.43 -17.25
N LYS A 151 -4.20 4.41 -17.67
CA LYS A 151 -4.24 3.84 -19.01
C LYS A 151 -4.96 2.50 -18.96
N ARG A 152 -5.97 2.34 -19.81
CA ARG A 152 -6.76 1.09 -19.86
C ARG A 152 -5.97 0.05 -20.66
N PRO A 153 -5.62 -1.12 -20.09
CA PRO A 153 -4.83 -2.13 -20.80
C PRO A 153 -5.49 -2.63 -22.09
N LEU A 154 -6.82 -2.78 -22.08
CA LEU A 154 -7.58 -3.19 -23.27
C LEU A 154 -7.52 -2.14 -24.38
N VAL A 155 -7.53 -0.85 -24.04
CA VAL A 155 -7.40 0.24 -25.02
C VAL A 155 -5.99 0.21 -25.61
N ALA A 156 -4.96 0.05 -24.79
CA ALA A 156 -3.58 -0.08 -25.26
C ALA A 156 -3.43 -1.29 -26.22
N ALA A 157 -3.96 -2.45 -25.85
CA ALA A 157 -3.98 -3.64 -26.69
C ALA A 157 -4.68 -3.39 -28.03
N ALA A 158 -5.88 -2.81 -28.01
CA ALA A 158 -6.66 -2.52 -29.21
C ALA A 158 -5.93 -1.55 -30.15
N LEU A 159 -5.32 -0.50 -29.60
CA LEU A 159 -4.51 0.45 -30.36
C LEU A 159 -3.31 -0.25 -31.02
N SER A 160 -2.57 -1.08 -30.28
CA SER A 160 -1.43 -1.82 -30.83
C SER A 160 -1.82 -2.93 -31.80
N GLY A 161 -3.04 -3.45 -31.71
CA GLY A 161 -3.62 -4.33 -32.72
C GLY A 161 -3.86 -3.59 -34.04
N GLY A 162 -4.43 -2.39 -33.99
CA GLY A 162 -4.62 -1.57 -35.19
C GLY A 162 -3.29 -1.12 -35.81
N LEU A 163 -2.38 -0.62 -34.98
CA LEU A 163 -1.07 -0.11 -35.41
C LEU A 163 0.00 -0.50 -34.38
N PRO A 164 0.97 -1.36 -34.75
CA PRO A 164 2.06 -1.75 -33.85
C PRO A 164 2.75 -0.54 -33.19
N GLY A 165 2.93 -0.60 -31.87
CA GLY A 165 3.52 0.48 -31.07
C GLY A 165 2.53 1.57 -30.57
N ALA A 166 1.32 1.68 -31.13
CA ALA A 166 0.39 2.75 -30.75
C ALA A 166 -0.10 2.65 -29.29
N GLY A 167 -0.33 1.44 -28.79
CA GLY A 167 -0.69 1.20 -27.40
C GLY A 167 0.45 1.49 -26.41
N GLN A 168 1.70 1.23 -26.80
CA GLN A 168 2.88 1.60 -26.02
C GLN A 168 3.03 3.14 -25.94
N LEU A 169 2.79 3.86 -27.05
CA LEU A 169 2.74 5.33 -27.02
C LEU A 169 1.64 5.86 -26.10
N TYR A 170 0.44 5.26 -26.17
CA TYR A 170 -0.65 5.57 -25.26
C TYR A 170 -0.27 5.35 -23.77
N ALA A 171 0.53 4.31 -23.49
CA ALA A 171 1.09 4.01 -22.18
C ALA A 171 2.35 4.82 -21.82
N ARG A 172 2.72 5.83 -22.62
CA ARG A 172 3.91 6.68 -22.45
C ARG A 172 5.24 5.90 -22.46
N GLN A 173 5.33 4.84 -23.27
CA GLN A 173 6.55 4.05 -23.48
C GLN A 173 7.06 4.21 -24.93
N PRO A 174 7.67 5.36 -25.29
CA PRO A 174 8.06 5.64 -26.68
C PRO A 174 9.15 4.70 -27.21
N GLN A 175 10.06 4.23 -26.35
CA GLN A 175 11.11 3.29 -26.75
C GLN A 175 10.51 1.93 -27.15
N GLU A 176 9.60 1.40 -26.33
CA GLU A 176 8.89 0.14 -26.64
C GLU A 176 8.00 0.27 -27.87
N ALA A 177 7.37 1.43 -28.06
CA ALA A 177 6.58 1.72 -29.24
C ALA A 177 7.41 1.66 -30.52
N LEU A 178 8.59 2.29 -30.51
CA LEU A 178 9.51 2.27 -31.65
C LEU A 178 9.96 0.84 -31.96
N SER A 179 10.38 0.07 -30.94
CA SER A 179 10.78 -1.32 -31.13
C SER A 179 9.64 -2.17 -31.71
N ALA A 180 8.43 -2.03 -31.19
CA ALA A 180 7.26 -2.75 -31.69
C ALA A 180 6.95 -2.41 -33.15
N LEU A 181 6.97 -1.13 -33.51
CA LEU A 181 6.75 -0.68 -34.89
C LEU A 181 7.82 -1.23 -35.83
N THR A 182 9.10 -1.09 -35.46
CA THR A 182 10.23 -1.55 -36.29
C THR A 182 10.19 -3.05 -36.54
N VAL A 183 10.02 -3.86 -35.49
CA VAL A 183 10.02 -5.32 -35.62
C VAL A 183 8.83 -5.80 -36.46
N ASN A 184 7.63 -5.27 -36.22
CA ASN A 184 6.46 -5.65 -37.01
C ASN A 184 6.56 -5.18 -38.47
N ALA A 185 7.10 -3.98 -38.71
CA ALA A 185 7.34 -3.49 -40.07
C ALA A 185 8.37 -4.35 -40.83
N LEU A 186 9.42 -4.82 -40.16
CA LEU A 186 10.41 -5.74 -40.74
C LEU A 186 9.76 -7.06 -41.17
N PHE A 187 8.95 -7.68 -40.30
CA PHE A 187 8.23 -8.91 -40.66
C PHE A 187 7.23 -8.67 -41.79
N ALA A 188 6.44 -7.60 -41.73
CA ALA A 188 5.49 -7.26 -42.79
C ALA A 188 6.19 -7.07 -44.14
N THR A 189 7.30 -6.33 -44.17
CA THR A 189 8.10 -6.10 -45.36
C THR A 189 8.71 -7.40 -45.89
N GLY A 190 9.31 -8.21 -45.01
CA GLY A 190 9.89 -9.50 -45.37
C GLY A 190 8.86 -10.46 -45.98
N MET A 191 7.65 -10.51 -45.41
CA MET A 191 6.55 -11.30 -45.97
C MET A 191 6.11 -10.80 -47.35
N ILE A 192 5.97 -9.47 -47.53
CA ILE A 192 5.59 -8.88 -48.83
C ILE A 192 6.64 -9.21 -49.89
N LEU A 193 7.93 -9.09 -49.58
CA LEU A 193 9.01 -9.41 -50.50
C LEU A 193 9.06 -10.91 -50.84
N ALA A 194 9.01 -11.78 -49.83
CA ALA A 194 8.99 -13.23 -50.03
C ALA A 194 7.79 -13.68 -50.89
N ALA A 195 6.61 -13.09 -50.69
CA ALA A 195 5.44 -13.37 -51.51
C ALA A 195 5.62 -12.93 -52.97
N ARG A 196 6.16 -11.73 -53.21
CA ARG A 196 6.44 -11.20 -54.56
C ARG A 196 7.44 -12.07 -55.31
N GLU A 197 8.45 -12.59 -54.62
CA GLU A 197 9.49 -13.46 -55.19
C GLU A 197 9.09 -14.95 -55.19
N ARG A 198 7.86 -15.28 -54.78
CA ARG A 198 7.35 -16.67 -54.69
C ARG A 198 8.20 -17.58 -53.79
N GLN A 199 8.85 -17.02 -52.78
CA GLN A 199 9.64 -17.75 -51.78
C GLN A 199 8.73 -18.24 -50.64
N TRP A 200 7.93 -19.28 -50.91
CA TRP A 200 6.89 -19.75 -49.98
C TRP A 200 7.43 -20.23 -48.63
N THR A 201 8.61 -20.85 -48.60
CA THR A 201 9.26 -21.27 -47.35
C THR A 201 9.62 -20.06 -46.47
N ALA A 202 10.23 -19.03 -47.06
CA ALA A 202 10.57 -17.80 -46.35
C ALA A 202 9.32 -17.07 -45.86
N LEU A 203 8.27 -17.01 -46.69
CA LEU A 203 6.97 -16.47 -46.29
C LEU A 203 6.37 -17.22 -45.11
N GLY A 204 6.40 -18.56 -45.13
CA GLY A 204 5.86 -19.39 -44.05
C GLY A 204 6.59 -19.16 -42.72
N VAL A 205 7.92 -19.13 -42.75
CA VAL A 205 8.74 -18.86 -41.55
C VAL A 205 8.52 -17.43 -41.06
N ALA A 206 8.62 -16.42 -41.92
CA ALA A 206 8.41 -15.02 -41.56
C ALA A 206 6.98 -14.76 -41.07
N GLY A 207 5.99 -15.43 -41.64
CA GLY A 207 4.60 -15.35 -41.21
C GLY A 207 4.37 -15.97 -39.84
N PHE A 208 4.91 -17.17 -39.59
CA PHE A 208 4.81 -17.81 -38.29
C PHE A 208 5.38 -16.93 -37.17
N PHE A 209 6.62 -16.47 -37.33
CA PHE A 209 7.26 -15.60 -36.34
C PHE A 209 6.60 -14.21 -36.29
N GLY A 210 6.27 -13.63 -37.45
CA GLY A 210 5.65 -12.31 -37.55
C GLY A 210 4.31 -12.25 -36.82
N VAL A 211 3.48 -13.27 -36.94
CA VAL A 211 2.22 -13.39 -36.17
C VAL A 211 2.51 -13.47 -34.66
N GLY A 212 3.51 -14.27 -34.25
CA GLY A 212 3.93 -14.33 -32.85
C GLY A 212 4.39 -12.98 -32.30
N PHE A 213 5.24 -12.25 -33.03
CA PHE A 213 5.68 -10.91 -32.66
C PHE A 213 4.55 -9.88 -32.65
N TYR A 214 3.58 -10.01 -33.56
CA TYR A 214 2.42 -9.13 -33.61
C TYR A 214 1.52 -9.31 -32.38
N PHE A 215 1.22 -10.55 -31.98
CA PHE A 215 0.53 -10.81 -30.70
C PHE A 215 1.35 -10.33 -29.51
N GLY A 216 2.67 -10.56 -29.52
CA GLY A 216 3.58 -10.04 -28.50
C GLY A 216 3.49 -8.52 -28.34
N ASN A 217 3.37 -7.78 -29.45
CA ASN A 217 3.15 -6.33 -29.43
C ASN A 217 1.81 -5.94 -28.76
N ILE A 218 0.73 -6.69 -29.00
CA ILE A 218 -0.59 -6.43 -28.39
C ILE A 218 -0.54 -6.67 -26.88
N TYR A 219 0.01 -7.82 -26.44
CA TYR A 219 0.19 -8.13 -25.03
C TYR A 219 1.13 -7.13 -24.34
N GLY A 220 2.26 -6.81 -24.98
CA GLY A 220 3.21 -5.83 -24.48
C GLY A 220 2.60 -4.44 -24.29
N ALA A 221 1.65 -4.03 -25.14
CA ALA A 221 0.94 -2.78 -24.98
C ALA A 221 0.03 -2.76 -23.76
N ALA A 222 -0.70 -3.86 -23.50
CA ALA A 222 -1.50 -4.02 -22.30
C ALA A 222 -0.61 -3.96 -21.04
N ASP A 223 0.51 -4.66 -21.05
CA ASP A 223 1.47 -4.67 -19.94
C ASP A 223 2.10 -3.29 -19.71
N ALA A 224 2.46 -2.57 -20.78
CA ALA A 224 2.95 -1.19 -20.68
C ALA A 224 1.96 -0.27 -19.94
N ALA A 225 0.65 -0.40 -20.22
CA ALA A 225 -0.38 0.35 -19.51
C ALA A 225 -0.49 -0.05 -18.03
N ILE A 226 -0.34 -1.35 -17.71
CA ILE A 226 -0.33 -1.85 -16.32
C ILE A 226 0.88 -1.27 -15.56
N ARG A 227 2.08 -1.33 -16.15
CA ARG A 227 3.30 -0.77 -15.53
C ARG A 227 3.19 0.75 -15.34
N HIS A 228 2.63 1.47 -16.32
CA HIS A 228 2.38 2.90 -16.21
C HIS A 228 1.46 3.22 -15.01
N ASN A 229 0.36 2.48 -14.88
CA ASN A 229 -0.59 2.64 -13.80
C ASN A 229 0.01 2.31 -12.42
N ARG A 230 0.87 1.28 -12.36
CA ARG A 230 1.59 0.92 -11.13
C ARG A 230 2.53 2.04 -10.70
N ALA A 231 3.37 2.53 -11.61
CA ALA A 231 4.29 3.64 -11.34
C ALA A 231 3.54 4.87 -10.83
N LEU A 232 2.38 5.18 -11.42
CA LEU A 232 1.54 6.28 -10.98
C LEU A 232 1.00 6.10 -9.55
N ARG A 233 0.61 4.88 -9.16
CA ARG A 233 0.21 4.57 -7.77
C ARG A 233 1.37 4.80 -6.81
N ASP A 234 2.55 4.29 -7.17
CA ASP A 234 3.74 4.40 -6.34
C ASP A 234 4.15 5.87 -6.17
N ASP A 235 4.05 6.68 -7.23
CA ASP A 235 4.32 8.11 -7.17
C ASP A 235 3.31 8.84 -6.28
N VAL A 236 2.02 8.48 -6.35
CA VAL A 236 0.98 9.05 -5.48
C VAL A 236 1.30 8.74 -4.03
N VAL A 237 1.56 7.48 -3.68
CA VAL A 237 1.87 7.08 -2.30
C VAL A 237 3.10 7.81 -1.79
N ARG A 238 4.16 7.88 -2.61
CA ARG A 238 5.38 8.62 -2.27
C ARG A 238 5.13 10.11 -2.02
N SER A 239 4.17 10.71 -2.73
CA SER A 239 3.78 12.11 -2.51
C SER A 239 3.08 12.34 -1.17
N LEU A 240 2.52 11.27 -0.57
CA LEU A 240 1.85 11.29 0.74
C LEU A 240 2.82 11.01 1.89
N ASP A 241 3.94 10.31 1.68
CA ASP A 241 4.93 9.98 2.73
C ASP A 241 5.32 11.15 3.65
N PRO A 242 5.56 12.38 3.15
CA PRO A 242 5.91 13.51 4.02
C PRO A 242 4.80 13.92 5.00
N LEU A 243 3.56 13.45 4.77
CA LEU A 243 2.39 13.73 5.61
C LEU A 243 2.18 12.65 6.69
N ALA A 244 3.01 11.61 6.73
CA ALA A 244 2.88 10.53 7.69
C ALA A 244 3.05 11.06 9.13
N PRO A 245 2.02 10.93 9.99
CA PRO A 245 2.18 11.22 11.41
C PRO A 245 3.10 10.16 12.05
N PRO A 246 3.64 10.41 13.26
CA PRO A 246 4.41 9.39 13.97
C PRO A 246 3.55 8.13 14.20
N PRO A 247 4.15 6.94 14.16
CA PRO A 247 3.43 5.70 14.43
C PRO A 247 2.81 5.73 15.82
N PRO A 248 1.60 5.17 15.97
CA PRO A 248 0.84 5.27 17.19
C PRO A 248 1.55 4.45 18.28
N SER A 249 1.74 5.08 19.43
CA SER A 249 2.46 4.51 20.57
C SER A 249 1.78 4.91 21.87
N LEU A 250 2.04 4.17 22.95
CA LEU A 250 1.51 4.50 24.27
C LEU A 250 1.96 5.91 24.68
N PRO A 251 1.06 6.77 25.18
CA PRO A 251 1.43 8.09 25.64
C PRO A 251 2.40 7.99 26.81
N GLU A 252 3.38 8.89 26.86
CA GLU A 252 4.27 8.97 28.03
C GLU A 252 3.45 9.38 29.26
N ARG A 253 3.58 8.60 30.34
CA ARG A 253 2.99 8.97 31.62
C ARG A 253 3.71 10.22 32.14
N VAL A 254 3.02 11.36 32.17
CA VAL A 254 3.54 12.57 32.81
C VAL A 254 3.79 12.24 34.29
N PRO A 255 5.01 12.39 34.81
CA PRO A 255 5.26 12.15 36.22
C PRO A 255 4.40 13.12 37.05
N PRO A 256 3.83 12.69 38.20
CA PRO A 256 3.05 13.57 39.03
C PRO A 256 3.89 14.80 39.41
N ALA A 257 3.28 15.98 39.33
CA ALA A 257 3.93 17.22 39.76
C ALA A 257 4.50 17.03 41.17
N PRO A 258 5.74 17.50 41.45
CA PRO A 258 6.31 17.37 42.78
C PRO A 258 5.35 18.00 43.79
N LEU A 259 5.02 17.26 44.86
CA LEU A 259 4.19 17.77 45.94
C LEU A 259 4.79 19.09 46.44
N PRO A 260 3.96 20.13 46.70
CA PRO A 260 4.45 21.37 47.30
C PRO A 260 5.18 21.03 48.61
N ARG A 261 6.40 21.53 48.74
CA ARG A 261 7.24 21.36 49.93
C ARG A 261 6.66 22.07 51.13
#